data_AF-A0A354FN63-F1
#
_entry.id   AF-A0A354FN63-F1
#
_cell.length_a   1.000
_cell.length_b   1.000
_cell.length_c   1.000
_cell.angle_alpha   90.00
_cell.angle_beta   90.00
_cell.angle_gamma   90.00
#
_symmetry.space_group_name_H-M   'P 1'
#
loop_
_entity.id
_entity.type
_entity.pdbx_description
1 polymer ?
#
loop_
_entity_poly.entity_id
_entity_poly.type
_entity_poly.pdbx_seq_one_letter_code
_entity_poly.pdbx_strand_id
1 'polypeptide(L)'
;MTKLLMCPTPSGLLRSAVWMVVLSLTVLLIGCSQSGPRKASGKLDTPGHHVLRGMDAVEQGRWNAAAQEFELALELNAEHSPALAGKALVQAHRSNEDGRTSEKQAELKEQARDNLEAALSAAESSRDRFAVRVTAIRVETTLKNNEDWLEEAQDHAAIAAEILESHPNLQSQRSEPLFFLGIAYREGLEFNPASDQFRKVLDLNLTRVREADKALEQLNRVTRARPGTRHGRTVALAQQITRADFAALLIEEFQLAELYARGIKNNVSGYTSPTKNFASGTKEQILAADIANHPLKADIEDVLQLGVRGLEANPQKLFFPDRPVTRAEYALMLEDILIKVMQDQTLATRFIGEKSPWSDVRADAYYYNAARTLTSRNILSVRNRIRGEFGPEDSISGADALLSLRMLKDELKGYVRTSG
;
A
#
# COMPACT_ATOMS: atom_id res chain seq x y z
N MET A 1 33.50 -4.84 -86.38
CA MET A 1 32.22 -4.12 -86.22
C MET A 1 32.03 -3.81 -84.74
N THR A 2 32.37 -2.60 -84.35
CA THR A 2 32.48 -2.16 -82.95
C THR A 2 31.31 -1.24 -82.63
N LYS A 3 30.47 -1.60 -81.64
CA LYS A 3 29.32 -0.80 -81.19
C LYS A 3 29.81 0.35 -80.30
N LEU A 4 29.50 1.59 -80.70
CA LEU A 4 29.65 2.79 -79.87
C LEU A 4 28.50 2.88 -78.86
N LEU A 5 28.84 2.86 -77.57
CA LEU A 5 27.96 3.25 -76.47
C LEU A 5 27.91 4.80 -76.41
N MET A 6 26.69 5.36 -76.48
CA MET A 6 26.47 6.77 -76.19
C MET A 6 26.27 6.96 -74.68
N CYS A 7 27.13 7.75 -74.05
CA CYS A 7 26.95 8.25 -72.68
C CYS A 7 25.93 9.41 -72.67
N PRO A 8 25.04 9.49 -71.68
CA PRO A 8 24.16 10.65 -71.49
C PRO A 8 24.95 11.85 -70.95
N THR A 9 24.57 13.05 -71.37
CA THR A 9 25.22 14.32 -70.99
C THR A 9 24.87 14.75 -69.55
N PRO A 10 25.79 15.44 -68.84
CA PRO A 10 25.69 15.71 -67.40
C PRO A 10 24.51 16.61 -66.97
N SER A 11 23.90 17.36 -67.89
CA SER A 11 22.77 18.26 -67.57
C SER A 11 21.43 17.54 -67.38
N GLY A 12 21.25 16.35 -67.95
CA GLY A 12 20.03 15.53 -67.81
C GLY A 12 19.98 14.78 -66.46
N LEU A 13 21.15 14.37 -65.95
CA LEU A 13 21.29 13.65 -64.68
C LEU A 13 21.03 14.57 -63.47
N LEU A 14 21.49 15.83 -63.54
CA LEU A 14 21.22 16.82 -62.50
C LEU A 14 19.73 17.22 -62.43
N ARG A 15 19.05 17.33 -63.58
CA ARG A 15 17.61 17.64 -63.62
C ARG A 15 16.74 16.50 -63.09
N SER A 16 17.10 15.25 -63.40
CA SER A 16 16.38 14.07 -62.91
C SER A 16 16.64 13.78 -61.42
N ALA A 17 17.85 14.05 -60.92
CA ALA A 17 18.16 13.96 -59.50
C ALA A 17 17.41 15.01 -58.66
N VAL A 18 17.30 16.26 -59.15
CA VAL A 18 16.52 17.31 -58.46
C VAL A 18 15.04 16.97 -58.43
N TRP A 19 14.46 16.43 -59.52
CA TRP A 19 13.07 15.98 -59.53
C TRP A 19 12.82 14.78 -58.60
N MET A 20 13.75 13.82 -58.51
CA MET A 20 13.67 12.69 -57.58
C MET A 20 13.76 13.12 -56.11
N VAL A 21 14.61 14.12 -55.79
CA VAL A 21 14.73 14.67 -54.43
C VAL A 21 13.49 15.50 -54.06
N VAL A 22 12.94 16.29 -54.99
CA VAL A 22 11.68 17.03 -54.76
C VAL A 22 10.49 16.08 -54.61
N LEU A 23 10.45 14.99 -55.38
CA LEU A 23 9.42 13.94 -55.26
C LEU A 23 9.57 13.15 -53.95
N SER A 24 10.79 12.85 -53.48
CA SER A 24 11.01 12.19 -52.19
C SER A 24 10.70 13.10 -51.00
N LEU A 25 10.96 14.40 -51.12
CA LEU A 25 10.66 15.40 -50.09
C LEU A 25 9.16 15.69 -49.99
N THR A 26 8.43 15.61 -51.11
CA THR A 26 6.96 15.74 -51.12
C THR A 26 6.25 14.48 -50.62
N VAL A 27 6.80 13.28 -50.86
CA VAL A 27 6.27 12.03 -50.28
C VAL A 27 6.48 11.96 -48.76
N LEU A 28 7.54 12.57 -48.22
CA LEU A 28 7.76 12.69 -46.77
C LEU A 28 6.79 13.64 -46.06
N LEU A 29 6.16 14.57 -46.77
CA LEU A 29 5.14 15.49 -46.23
C LEU A 29 3.71 14.94 -46.31
N ILE A 30 3.51 13.77 -46.95
CA ILE A 30 2.21 13.07 -47.04
C ILE A 30 2.12 11.93 -46.00
N GLY A 31 3.14 11.78 -45.13
CA GLY A 31 3.05 10.98 -43.92
C GLY A 31 1.92 11.51 -43.02
N CYS A 32 0.84 10.75 -42.95
CA CYS A 32 -0.44 11.14 -42.36
C CYS A 32 -0.33 11.59 -40.89
N SER A 33 -0.19 12.89 -40.66
CA SER A 33 -0.84 13.54 -39.53
C SER A 33 -2.26 13.87 -39.99
N GLN A 34 -3.20 12.95 -39.79
CA GLN A 34 -4.61 13.35 -39.76
C GLN A 34 -4.78 14.20 -38.51
N SER A 35 -4.72 15.52 -38.68
CA SER A 35 -4.74 16.52 -37.60
C SER A 35 -6.13 16.70 -36.98
N GLY A 36 -6.99 15.69 -37.08
CA GLY A 36 -8.37 15.74 -36.62
C GLY A 36 -8.80 14.40 -36.02
N PRO A 37 -9.91 14.38 -35.28
CA PRO A 37 -10.35 13.18 -34.58
C PRO A 37 -10.53 12.00 -35.54
N ARG A 38 -10.13 10.81 -35.08
CA ARG A 38 -10.39 9.56 -35.78
C ARG A 38 -11.88 9.42 -36.03
N LYS A 39 -12.26 8.98 -37.23
CA LYS A 39 -13.65 8.64 -37.53
C LYS A 39 -14.08 7.41 -36.74
N ALA A 40 -15.26 7.50 -36.13
CA ALA A 40 -15.89 6.37 -35.45
C ALA A 40 -16.17 5.20 -36.42
N SER A 41 -15.91 4.00 -35.93
CA SER A 41 -16.10 2.70 -36.57
C SER A 41 -17.27 1.98 -35.90
N GLY A 42 -18.48 2.25 -36.40
CA GLY A 42 -19.71 1.67 -35.87
C GLY A 42 -20.38 2.49 -34.78
N LYS A 43 -21.54 2.01 -34.31
CA LYS A 43 -22.44 2.79 -33.42
C LYS A 43 -21.97 2.87 -31.96
N LEU A 44 -21.17 1.91 -31.51
CA LEU A 44 -20.68 1.85 -30.12
C LEU A 44 -19.28 2.47 -29.96
N ASP A 45 -18.60 2.79 -31.07
CA ASP A 45 -17.30 3.46 -31.07
C ASP A 45 -17.48 4.95 -30.73
N THR A 46 -17.68 5.20 -29.44
CA THR A 46 -17.96 6.51 -28.87
C THR A 46 -17.01 6.75 -27.69
N PRO A 47 -16.60 8.00 -27.43
CA PRO A 47 -15.71 8.31 -26.31
C PRO A 47 -16.26 7.79 -24.97
N GLY A 48 -17.56 7.96 -24.72
CA GLY A 48 -18.21 7.50 -23.49
C GLY A 48 -18.22 5.98 -23.32
N HIS A 49 -18.35 5.20 -24.41
CA HIS A 49 -18.25 3.74 -24.34
C HIS A 49 -16.84 3.30 -23.94
N HIS A 50 -15.83 3.89 -24.57
CA HIS A 50 -14.43 3.62 -24.26
C HIS A 50 -14.07 4.03 -22.83
N VAL A 51 -14.56 5.18 -22.33
CA VAL A 51 -14.38 5.57 -20.91
C VAL A 51 -14.98 4.53 -19.96
N LEU A 52 -16.21 4.04 -20.24
CA LEU A 52 -16.84 3.00 -19.43
C LEU A 52 -15.98 1.73 -19.38
N ARG A 53 -15.50 1.26 -20.54
CA ARG A 53 -14.64 0.07 -20.66
C ARG A 53 -13.27 0.28 -20.00
N GLY A 54 -12.73 1.49 -20.09
CA GLY A 54 -11.50 1.89 -19.44
C GLY A 54 -11.62 1.84 -17.91
N MET A 55 -12.68 2.42 -17.36
CA MET A 55 -12.95 2.37 -15.92
C MET A 55 -13.22 0.94 -15.43
N ASP A 56 -13.97 0.11 -16.17
CA ASP A 56 -14.13 -1.32 -15.85
C ASP A 56 -12.77 -2.05 -15.78
N ALA A 57 -11.85 -1.73 -16.69
CA ALA A 57 -10.51 -2.28 -16.70
C ALA A 57 -9.67 -1.79 -15.50
N VAL A 58 -9.81 -0.52 -15.10
CA VAL A 58 -9.21 0.02 -13.86
C VAL A 58 -9.69 -0.75 -12.63
N GLU A 59 -11.01 -0.96 -12.49
CA GLU A 59 -11.58 -1.69 -11.35
C GLU A 59 -11.10 -3.16 -11.27
N GLN A 60 -10.69 -3.72 -12.41
CA GLN A 60 -10.15 -5.08 -12.51
C GLN A 60 -8.60 -5.13 -12.43
N GLY A 61 -7.93 -3.99 -12.24
CA GLY A 61 -6.47 -3.89 -12.23
C GLY A 61 -5.81 -4.14 -13.60
N ARG A 62 -6.58 -4.11 -14.70
CA ARG A 62 -6.09 -4.29 -16.08
C ARG A 62 -5.61 -2.97 -16.67
N TRP A 63 -4.58 -2.37 -16.07
CA TRP A 63 -4.10 -1.01 -16.39
C TRP A 63 -3.69 -0.79 -17.84
N ASN A 64 -3.11 -1.79 -18.51
CA ASN A 64 -2.75 -1.68 -19.93
C ASN A 64 -3.99 -1.64 -20.83
N ALA A 65 -5.03 -2.41 -20.50
CA ALA A 65 -6.30 -2.36 -21.24
C ALA A 65 -7.02 -1.03 -20.97
N ALA A 66 -7.01 -0.54 -19.72
CA ALA A 66 -7.56 0.77 -19.38
C ALA A 66 -6.91 1.89 -20.19
N ALA A 67 -5.56 1.89 -20.27
CA ALA A 67 -4.80 2.85 -21.06
C ALA A 67 -5.26 2.88 -22.52
N GLN A 68 -5.40 1.71 -23.14
CA GLN A 68 -5.82 1.59 -24.53
C GLN A 68 -7.23 2.14 -24.76
N GLU A 69 -8.18 1.84 -23.86
CA GLU A 69 -9.54 2.33 -23.97
C GLU A 69 -9.59 3.87 -23.85
N PHE A 70 -8.85 4.46 -22.91
CA PHE A 70 -8.79 5.93 -22.81
C PHE A 70 -8.15 6.57 -24.04
N GLU A 71 -7.12 5.97 -24.63
CA GLU A 71 -6.56 6.48 -25.90
C GLU A 71 -7.57 6.39 -27.05
N LEU A 72 -8.33 5.29 -27.17
CA LEU A 72 -9.39 5.18 -28.18
C LEU A 72 -10.46 6.26 -28.02
N ALA A 73 -10.81 6.61 -26.78
CA ALA A 73 -11.72 7.73 -26.51
C ALA A 73 -11.13 9.08 -26.95
N LEU A 74 -9.82 9.31 -26.69
CA LEU A 74 -9.13 10.54 -27.04
C LEU A 74 -8.84 10.67 -28.54
N GLU A 75 -8.66 9.56 -29.25
CA GLU A 75 -8.60 9.55 -30.71
C GLU A 75 -9.91 10.06 -31.34
N LEU A 76 -11.07 9.73 -30.74
CA LEU A 76 -12.38 10.18 -31.20
C LEU A 76 -12.72 11.61 -30.76
N ASN A 77 -12.20 12.03 -29.60
CA ASN A 77 -12.33 13.40 -29.09
C ASN A 77 -11.16 13.69 -28.13
N ALA A 78 -10.18 14.46 -28.60
CA ALA A 78 -8.97 14.78 -27.85
C ALA A 78 -9.22 15.56 -26.54
N GLU A 79 -10.34 16.28 -26.47
CA GLU A 79 -10.74 17.06 -25.29
C GLU A 79 -11.82 16.32 -24.47
N HIS A 80 -12.00 15.01 -24.67
CA HIS A 80 -12.97 14.25 -23.88
C HIS A 80 -12.52 14.15 -22.43
N SER A 81 -13.07 15.03 -21.59
CA SER A 81 -12.65 15.24 -20.20
C SER A 81 -12.63 13.98 -19.33
N PRO A 82 -13.63 13.06 -19.36
CA PRO A 82 -13.53 11.82 -18.58
C PRO A 82 -12.41 10.88 -19.06
N ALA A 83 -12.07 10.88 -20.36
CA ALA A 83 -10.96 10.09 -20.88
C ALA A 83 -9.60 10.67 -20.50
N LEU A 84 -9.45 12.00 -20.52
CA LEU A 84 -8.27 12.69 -20.00
C LEU A 84 -8.05 12.35 -18.52
N ALA A 85 -9.11 12.41 -17.70
CA ALA A 85 -9.02 12.03 -16.28
C ALA A 85 -8.68 10.54 -16.08
N GLY A 86 -9.23 9.65 -16.92
CA GLY A 86 -8.87 8.23 -16.91
C GLY A 86 -7.40 7.98 -17.27
N LYS A 87 -6.88 8.70 -18.27
CA LYS A 87 -5.47 8.65 -18.67
C LYS A 87 -4.56 9.17 -17.55
N ALA A 88 -4.94 10.25 -16.89
CA ALA A 88 -4.25 10.77 -15.70
C ALA A 88 -4.14 9.70 -14.61
N LEU A 89 -5.24 8.99 -14.31
CA LEU A 89 -5.25 7.92 -13.32
C LEU A 89 -4.32 6.76 -13.69
N VAL A 90 -4.28 6.36 -14.97
CA VAL A 90 -3.36 5.33 -15.45
C VAL A 90 -1.91 5.77 -15.30
N GLN A 91 -1.59 7.04 -15.61
CA GLN A 91 -0.23 7.57 -15.47
C GLN A 91 0.19 7.67 -14.00
N ALA A 92 -0.71 8.10 -13.11
CA ALA A 92 -0.49 8.11 -11.68
C ALA A 92 -0.22 6.71 -11.13
N HIS A 93 -0.99 5.70 -11.55
CA HIS A 93 -0.71 4.31 -11.18
C HIS A 93 0.68 3.87 -11.68
N ARG A 94 0.96 4.13 -12.96
CA ARG A 94 2.23 3.77 -13.58
C ARG A 94 3.42 4.44 -12.91
N SER A 95 3.29 5.66 -12.39
CA SER A 95 4.41 6.32 -11.70
C SER A 95 4.83 5.59 -10.42
N ASN A 96 3.96 4.74 -9.86
CA ASN A 96 4.19 4.05 -8.60
C ASN A 96 4.60 2.57 -8.76
N GLU A 97 4.63 2.00 -9.97
CA GLU A 97 5.04 0.60 -10.12
C GLU A 97 6.57 0.46 -10.08
N ASP A 98 7.01 -0.62 -9.44
CA ASP A 98 8.41 -0.94 -9.17
C ASP A 98 9.28 -1.02 -10.43
N GLY A 99 10.60 -0.85 -10.24
CA GLY A 99 11.59 -0.99 -11.31
C GLY A 99 11.71 0.20 -12.26
N ARG A 100 10.97 1.30 -12.02
CA ARG A 100 11.12 2.55 -12.78
C ARG A 100 12.30 3.38 -12.27
N THR A 101 12.97 4.06 -13.20
CA THR A 101 13.93 5.11 -12.88
C THR A 101 13.21 6.31 -12.27
N SER A 102 13.88 7.06 -11.39
CA SER A 102 13.32 8.27 -10.79
C SER A 102 12.89 9.29 -11.84
N GLU A 103 13.61 9.37 -12.96
CA GLU A 103 13.26 10.22 -14.11
C GLU A 103 11.92 9.80 -14.73
N LYS A 104 11.73 8.50 -14.99
CA LYS A 104 10.47 8.01 -15.58
C LYS A 104 9.30 8.15 -14.62
N GLN A 105 9.53 7.99 -13.31
CA GLN A 105 8.52 8.25 -12.30
C GLN A 105 8.10 9.73 -12.31
N ALA A 106 9.05 10.66 -12.33
CA ALA A 106 8.76 12.10 -12.39
C ALA A 106 7.97 12.49 -13.65
N GLU A 107 8.39 12.00 -14.82
CA GLU A 107 7.69 12.23 -16.10
C GLU A 107 6.23 11.75 -16.05
N LEU A 108 5.97 10.56 -15.51
CA LEU A 108 4.61 10.01 -15.40
C LEU A 108 3.75 10.80 -14.40
N LYS A 109 4.33 11.30 -13.31
CA LYS A 109 3.62 12.15 -12.36
C LYS A 109 3.24 13.49 -12.98
N GLU A 110 4.14 14.10 -13.73
CA GLU A 110 3.86 15.34 -14.47
C GLU A 110 2.75 15.13 -15.50
N GLN A 111 2.87 14.10 -16.35
CA GLN A 111 1.82 13.78 -17.32
C GLN A 111 0.46 13.49 -16.68
N ALA A 112 0.43 12.85 -15.51
CA ALA A 112 -0.81 12.60 -14.78
C ALA A 112 -1.49 13.92 -14.36
N ARG A 113 -0.70 14.89 -13.86
CA ARG A 113 -1.21 16.21 -13.47
C ARG A 113 -1.70 17.00 -14.68
N ASP A 114 -0.91 17.04 -15.75
CA ASP A 114 -1.28 17.77 -16.98
C ASP A 114 -2.60 17.24 -17.57
N ASN A 115 -2.76 15.91 -17.64
CA ASN A 115 -4.00 15.31 -18.12
C ASN A 115 -5.17 15.56 -17.16
N LEU A 116 -4.95 15.61 -15.85
CA LEU A 116 -5.99 15.93 -14.88
C LEU A 116 -6.43 17.40 -15.01
N GLU A 117 -5.49 18.33 -15.13
CA GLU A 117 -5.78 19.76 -15.34
C GLU A 117 -6.54 19.98 -16.65
N ALA A 118 -6.11 19.33 -17.73
CA ALA A 118 -6.83 19.36 -19.01
C ALA A 118 -8.24 18.78 -18.88
N ALA A 119 -8.42 17.67 -18.14
CA ALA A 119 -9.72 17.09 -17.89
C ALA A 119 -10.65 18.02 -17.11
N LEU A 120 -10.13 18.69 -16.06
CA LEU A 120 -10.88 19.65 -15.25
C LEU A 120 -11.32 20.86 -16.08
N SER A 121 -10.46 21.32 -16.98
CA SER A 121 -10.71 22.46 -17.86
C SER A 121 -11.72 22.14 -18.98
N ALA A 122 -11.65 20.94 -19.57
CA ALA A 122 -12.52 20.51 -20.66
C ALA A 122 -13.88 19.93 -20.20
N ALA A 123 -14.14 19.86 -18.88
CA ALA A 123 -15.38 19.31 -18.34
C ALA A 123 -16.50 20.35 -18.34
N GLU A 124 -17.36 20.31 -19.36
CA GLU A 124 -18.49 21.25 -19.48
C GLU A 124 -19.77 20.72 -18.82
N SER A 125 -20.17 19.48 -19.13
CA SER A 125 -21.43 18.92 -18.65
C SER A 125 -21.35 18.56 -17.16
N SER A 126 -22.46 18.67 -16.42
CA SER A 126 -22.49 18.27 -15.01
C SER A 126 -22.12 16.81 -14.79
N ARG A 127 -22.44 15.93 -15.74
CA ARG A 127 -22.03 14.53 -15.73
C ARG A 127 -20.52 14.38 -15.86
N ASP A 128 -19.90 15.08 -16.82
CA ASP A 128 -18.45 14.98 -17.04
C ASP A 128 -17.69 15.64 -15.89
N ARG A 129 -18.13 16.82 -15.43
CA ARG A 129 -17.56 17.48 -14.24
C ARG A 129 -17.61 16.56 -13.03
N PHE A 130 -18.73 15.89 -12.77
CA PHE A 130 -18.84 14.93 -11.68
C PHE A 130 -17.87 13.75 -11.85
N ALA A 131 -17.84 13.12 -13.02
CA ALA A 131 -16.97 11.98 -13.30
C ALA A 131 -15.47 12.34 -13.18
N VAL A 132 -15.08 13.51 -13.67
CA VAL A 132 -13.72 14.03 -13.56
C VAL A 132 -13.37 14.31 -12.10
N ARG A 133 -14.26 14.93 -11.31
CA ARG A 133 -14.01 15.19 -9.88
C ARG A 133 -13.84 13.90 -9.09
N VAL A 134 -14.68 12.88 -9.32
CA VAL A 134 -14.52 11.56 -8.68
C VAL A 134 -13.20 10.91 -9.08
N THR A 135 -12.80 11.03 -10.35
CA THR A 135 -11.52 10.50 -10.83
C THR A 135 -10.33 11.26 -10.24
N ALA A 136 -10.44 12.58 -10.07
CA ALA A 136 -9.42 13.44 -9.46
C ALA A 136 -9.07 13.01 -8.03
N ILE A 137 -10.08 12.67 -7.21
CA ILE A 137 -9.85 12.11 -5.85
C ILE A 137 -8.90 10.92 -5.92
N ARG A 138 -9.09 10.04 -6.91
CA ARG A 138 -8.28 8.83 -7.11
C ARG A 138 -6.88 9.18 -7.61
N VAL A 139 -6.76 10.15 -8.52
CA VAL A 139 -5.45 10.62 -9.03
C VAL A 139 -4.62 11.18 -7.89
N GLU A 140 -5.15 12.11 -7.09
CA GLU A 140 -4.40 12.70 -5.97
C GLU A 140 -4.04 11.68 -4.91
N THR A 141 -4.98 10.79 -4.57
CA THR A 141 -4.73 9.68 -3.63
C THR A 141 -3.65 8.71 -4.15
N THR A 142 -3.54 8.55 -5.46
CA THR A 142 -2.51 7.69 -6.07
C THR A 142 -1.17 8.40 -6.12
N LEU A 143 -1.15 9.68 -6.48
CA LEU A 143 0.07 10.45 -6.66
C LEU A 143 0.77 10.80 -5.34
N LYS A 144 0.00 11.21 -4.32
CA LYS A 144 0.47 11.70 -3.00
C LYS A 144 1.73 12.55 -3.11
N ASN A 145 1.67 13.51 -4.04
CA ASN A 145 2.88 14.07 -4.65
C ASN A 145 3.41 15.33 -3.95
N ASN A 146 2.63 15.90 -3.05
CA ASN A 146 2.90 17.08 -2.22
C ASN A 146 2.36 16.80 -0.79
N GLU A 147 2.44 17.77 0.12
CA GLU A 147 1.89 17.62 1.47
C GLU A 147 0.37 17.80 1.51
N ASP A 148 -0.20 18.52 0.53
CA ASP A 148 -1.60 18.96 0.45
C ASP A 148 -2.51 17.98 -0.32
N TRP A 149 -1.99 16.86 -0.81
CA TRP A 149 -2.71 15.91 -1.69
C TRP A 149 -4.03 15.42 -1.08
N LEU A 150 -4.09 15.33 0.26
CA LEU A 150 -5.29 14.93 0.97
C LEU A 150 -6.32 16.06 1.00
N GLU A 151 -5.89 17.32 1.12
CA GLU A 151 -6.75 18.50 1.00
C GLU A 151 -7.28 18.63 -0.43
N GLU A 152 -6.44 18.46 -1.44
CA GLU A 152 -6.86 18.44 -2.86
C GLU A 152 -7.94 17.35 -3.10
N ALA A 153 -7.74 16.15 -2.57
CA ALA A 153 -8.74 15.07 -2.63
C ALA A 153 -10.06 15.44 -1.92
N GLN A 154 -10.00 16.17 -0.80
CA GLN A 154 -11.18 16.69 -0.10
C GLN A 154 -11.92 17.74 -0.92
N ASP A 155 -11.20 18.67 -1.54
CA ASP A 155 -11.77 19.72 -2.40
C ASP A 155 -12.50 19.12 -3.59
N HIS A 156 -11.90 18.12 -4.25
CA HIS A 156 -12.56 17.40 -5.33
C HIS A 156 -13.84 16.69 -4.87
N ALA A 157 -13.85 16.10 -3.67
CA ALA A 157 -15.03 15.47 -3.09
C ALA A 157 -16.12 16.50 -2.71
N ALA A 158 -15.74 17.66 -2.19
CA ALA A 158 -16.66 18.75 -1.86
C ALA A 158 -17.35 19.28 -3.12
N ILE A 159 -16.59 19.55 -4.20
CA ILE A 159 -17.15 20.00 -5.48
C ILE A 159 -18.05 18.90 -6.10
N ALA A 160 -17.69 17.62 -5.96
CA ALA A 160 -18.56 16.53 -6.40
C ALA A 160 -19.90 16.51 -5.63
N ALA A 161 -19.88 16.81 -4.33
CA ALA A 161 -21.09 16.93 -3.52
C ALA A 161 -21.98 18.11 -3.97
N GLU A 162 -21.41 19.29 -4.24
CA GLU A 162 -22.14 20.45 -4.77
C GLU A 162 -22.82 20.15 -6.12
N ILE A 163 -22.14 19.39 -6.99
CA ILE A 163 -22.73 18.96 -8.27
C ILE A 163 -23.93 18.04 -8.02
N LEU A 164 -23.84 17.12 -7.06
CA LEU A 164 -24.94 16.21 -6.71
C LEU A 164 -26.16 16.96 -6.19
N GLU A 165 -25.97 17.97 -5.34
CA GLU A 165 -27.06 18.79 -4.80
C GLU A 165 -27.86 19.50 -5.90
N SER A 166 -27.16 20.00 -6.93
CA SER A 166 -27.76 20.71 -8.06
C SER A 166 -28.30 19.79 -9.17
N HIS A 167 -27.97 18.50 -9.17
CA HIS A 167 -28.30 17.56 -10.24
C HIS A 167 -28.89 16.24 -9.73
N PRO A 168 -30.21 16.17 -9.48
CA PRO A 168 -30.89 14.99 -8.96
C PRO A 168 -30.69 13.71 -9.80
N ASN A 169 -30.46 13.85 -11.10
CA ASN A 169 -30.22 12.73 -12.02
C ASN A 169 -28.87 12.02 -11.79
N LEU A 170 -27.98 12.58 -10.97
CA LEU A 170 -26.70 11.97 -10.61
C LEU A 170 -26.71 11.31 -9.22
N GLN A 171 -27.82 11.42 -8.48
CA GLN A 171 -27.92 10.95 -7.08
C GLN A 171 -27.71 9.44 -6.91
N SER A 172 -27.84 8.63 -7.96
CA SER A 172 -27.50 7.20 -7.89
C SER A 172 -26.00 6.93 -7.71
N GLN A 173 -25.14 7.94 -7.90
CA GLN A 173 -23.68 7.85 -7.81
C GLN A 173 -23.11 8.53 -6.56
N ARG A 174 -23.96 9.02 -5.65
CA ARG A 174 -23.53 9.76 -4.44
C ARG A 174 -22.56 8.99 -3.53
N SER A 175 -22.55 7.65 -3.60
CA SER A 175 -21.58 6.82 -2.87
C SER A 175 -20.16 6.89 -3.42
N GLU A 176 -19.96 7.22 -4.70
CA GLU A 176 -18.63 7.21 -5.34
C GLU A 176 -17.64 8.21 -4.71
N PRO A 177 -17.94 9.53 -4.61
CA PRO A 177 -16.99 10.47 -4.00
C PRO A 177 -16.74 10.17 -2.53
N LEU A 178 -17.75 9.70 -1.79
CA LEU A 178 -17.59 9.28 -0.38
C LEU A 178 -16.66 8.08 -0.25
N PHE A 179 -16.82 7.08 -1.11
CA PHE A 179 -15.98 5.89 -1.10
C PHE A 179 -14.52 6.23 -1.36
N PHE A 180 -14.24 6.99 -2.42
CA PHE A 180 -12.86 7.36 -2.76
C PHE A 180 -12.25 8.35 -1.75
N LEU A 181 -13.04 9.25 -1.16
CA LEU A 181 -12.57 10.09 -0.05
C LEU A 181 -12.24 9.25 1.20
N GLY A 182 -13.01 8.20 1.48
CA GLY A 182 -12.69 7.23 2.53
C GLY A 182 -11.36 6.52 2.30
N ILE A 183 -11.06 6.18 1.03
CA ILE A 183 -9.75 5.65 0.64
C ILE A 183 -8.66 6.71 0.85
N ALA A 184 -8.87 7.95 0.42
CA ALA A 184 -7.92 9.05 0.63
C ALA A 184 -7.56 9.24 2.12
N TYR A 185 -8.56 9.33 3.00
CA TYR A 185 -8.32 9.42 4.44
C TYR A 185 -7.56 8.21 5.00
N ARG A 186 -7.90 6.98 4.55
CA ARG A 186 -7.17 5.78 4.96
C ARG A 186 -5.70 5.86 4.57
N GLU A 187 -5.45 6.27 3.34
CA GLU A 187 -4.12 6.46 2.77
C GLU A 187 -3.32 7.58 3.44
N GLY A 188 -4.03 8.57 4.02
CA GLY A 188 -3.49 9.63 4.89
C GLY A 188 -3.33 9.21 6.36
N LEU A 189 -3.60 7.94 6.70
CA LEU A 189 -3.56 7.41 8.07
C LEU A 189 -4.56 8.09 9.03
N GLU A 190 -5.65 8.65 8.48
CA GLU A 190 -6.78 9.26 9.18
C GLU A 190 -7.95 8.28 9.30
N PHE A 191 -7.80 7.27 10.16
CA PHE A 191 -8.74 6.14 10.21
C PHE A 191 -10.15 6.48 10.67
N ASN A 192 -10.31 7.50 11.51
CA ASN A 192 -11.64 7.94 11.97
C ASN A 192 -12.41 8.61 10.81
N PRO A 193 -11.88 9.68 10.18
CA PRO A 193 -12.49 10.25 8.96
C PRO A 193 -12.75 9.19 7.86
N ALA A 194 -11.81 8.29 7.63
CA ALA A 194 -11.99 7.20 6.65
C ALA A 194 -13.19 6.31 6.99
N SER A 195 -13.29 5.87 8.25
CA SER A 195 -14.39 5.04 8.73
C SER A 195 -15.73 5.75 8.57
N ASP A 196 -15.79 7.05 8.83
CA ASP A 196 -17.01 7.84 8.72
C ASP A 196 -17.50 7.94 7.27
N GLN A 197 -16.59 8.11 6.29
CA GLN A 197 -17.00 8.09 4.88
C GLN A 197 -17.51 6.71 4.45
N PHE A 198 -16.85 5.63 4.88
CA PHE A 198 -17.33 4.27 4.56
C PHE A 198 -18.69 3.97 5.19
N ARG A 199 -18.95 4.40 6.43
CA ARG A 199 -20.28 4.27 7.05
C ARG A 199 -21.36 5.00 6.24
N LYS A 200 -21.08 6.22 5.79
CA LYS A 200 -22.00 6.94 4.90
C LYS A 200 -22.28 6.13 3.62
N VAL A 201 -21.26 5.55 2.98
CA VAL A 201 -21.47 4.69 1.79
C VAL A 201 -22.43 3.53 2.09
N LEU A 202 -22.28 2.87 3.24
CA LEU A 202 -23.17 1.78 3.67
C LEU A 202 -24.59 2.28 3.93
N ASP A 203 -24.74 3.41 4.62
CA ASP A 203 -26.05 3.99 4.94
C ASP A 203 -26.83 4.39 3.67
N LEU A 204 -26.11 4.87 2.64
CA LEU A 204 -26.73 5.23 1.37
C LEU A 204 -27.22 4.01 0.57
N ASN A 205 -26.59 2.84 0.78
CA ASN A 205 -26.90 1.56 0.14
C ASN A 205 -27.07 1.64 -1.39
N LEU A 206 -26.10 2.27 -2.07
CA LEU A 206 -26.05 2.40 -3.53
C LEU A 206 -24.86 1.60 -4.11
N THR A 207 -23.92 2.26 -4.78
CA THR A 207 -22.69 1.66 -5.28
C THR A 207 -21.64 1.54 -4.15
N ARG A 208 -20.62 0.69 -4.36
CA ARG A 208 -19.46 0.50 -3.46
C ARG A 208 -19.75 -0.08 -2.07
N VAL A 209 -20.96 -0.58 -1.80
CA VAL A 209 -21.35 -1.10 -0.48
C VAL A 209 -20.42 -2.21 0.01
N ARG A 210 -20.15 -3.21 -0.84
CA ARG A 210 -19.30 -4.35 -0.47
C ARG A 210 -17.85 -3.94 -0.23
N GLU A 211 -17.34 -3.03 -1.07
CA GLU A 211 -15.98 -2.51 -0.98
C GLU A 211 -15.81 -1.66 0.30
N ALA A 212 -16.80 -0.82 0.62
CA ALA A 212 -16.82 0.01 1.83
C ALA A 212 -16.93 -0.84 3.10
N ASP A 213 -17.75 -1.89 3.11
CA ASP A 213 -17.90 -2.80 4.25
C ASP A 213 -16.57 -3.49 4.58
N LYS A 214 -15.89 -4.02 3.56
CA LYS A 214 -14.56 -4.63 3.71
C LYS A 214 -13.52 -3.63 4.23
N ALA A 215 -13.52 -2.41 3.72
CA ALA A 215 -12.60 -1.36 4.17
C ALA A 215 -12.87 -0.96 5.63
N LEU A 216 -14.15 -0.84 6.01
CA LEU A 216 -14.56 -0.53 7.38
C LEU A 216 -14.22 -1.64 8.36
N GLU A 217 -14.36 -2.92 7.97
CA GLU A 217 -13.96 -4.06 8.80
C GLU A 217 -12.44 -4.03 9.11
N GLN A 218 -11.62 -3.71 8.11
CA GLN A 218 -10.18 -3.51 8.31
C GLN A 218 -9.91 -2.37 9.29
N LEU A 219 -10.52 -1.19 9.08
CA LEU A 219 -10.34 -0.04 9.97
C LEU A 219 -10.83 -0.29 11.40
N ASN A 220 -11.92 -1.03 11.58
CA ASN A 220 -12.40 -1.41 12.91
C ASN A 220 -11.37 -2.26 13.69
N ARG A 221 -10.54 -3.06 13.02
CA ARG A 221 -9.41 -3.75 13.67
C ARG A 221 -8.31 -2.77 14.06
N VAL A 222 -7.94 -1.86 13.16
CA VAL A 222 -6.92 -0.83 13.42
C VAL A 222 -7.32 0.11 14.57
N THR A 223 -8.56 0.59 14.59
CA THR A 223 -9.09 1.44 15.66
C THR A 223 -9.13 0.72 17.01
N ARG A 224 -9.33 -0.61 17.03
CA ARG A 224 -9.21 -1.42 18.25
C ARG A 224 -7.76 -1.57 18.70
N ALA A 225 -6.81 -1.64 17.78
CA ALA A 225 -5.38 -1.65 18.12
C ALA A 225 -4.91 -0.30 18.69
N ARG A 226 -5.49 0.83 18.25
CA ARG A 226 -5.09 2.21 18.65
C ARG A 226 -3.58 2.46 18.53
N PRO A 227 -2.98 2.26 17.34
CA PRO A 227 -1.57 2.62 17.13
C PRO A 227 -1.33 4.10 17.45
N GLY A 228 -0.31 4.38 18.25
CA GLY A 228 0.09 5.73 18.65
C GLY A 228 1.12 6.38 17.72
N THR A 229 1.93 5.59 17.03
CA THR A 229 3.00 6.08 16.15
C THR A 229 2.56 6.14 14.69
N ARG A 230 3.28 6.94 13.87
CA ARG A 230 3.07 6.96 12.42
C ARG A 230 3.39 5.59 11.81
N HIS A 231 4.48 4.95 12.22
CA HIS A 231 4.86 3.62 11.77
C HIS A 231 3.82 2.57 12.15
N GLY A 232 3.34 2.58 13.40
CA GLY A 232 2.25 1.71 13.86
C GLY A 232 0.99 1.87 13.01
N ARG A 233 0.62 3.11 12.64
CA ARG A 233 -0.50 3.35 11.73
C ARG A 233 -0.26 2.79 10.33
N THR A 234 0.93 2.98 9.76
CA THR A 234 1.30 2.41 8.45
C THR A 234 1.22 0.89 8.46
N VAL A 235 1.87 0.24 9.44
CA VAL A 235 1.89 -1.21 9.57
C VAL A 235 0.48 -1.77 9.78
N ALA A 236 -0.41 -1.05 10.47
CA ALA A 236 -1.79 -1.51 10.70
C ALA A 236 -2.57 -1.81 9.40
N LEU A 237 -2.18 -1.20 8.28
CA LEU A 237 -2.79 -1.44 6.96
C LEU A 237 -2.15 -2.61 6.19
N ALA A 238 -1.00 -3.12 6.64
CA ALA A 238 -0.28 -4.20 5.98
C ALA A 238 -1.05 -5.53 6.04
N GLN A 239 -1.16 -6.19 4.89
CA GLN A 239 -1.77 -7.53 4.81
C GLN A 239 -0.93 -8.58 5.54
N GLN A 240 0.38 -8.42 5.51
CA GLN A 240 1.36 -9.21 6.24
C GLN A 240 2.47 -8.28 6.72
N ILE A 241 2.92 -8.46 7.96
CA ILE A 241 4.08 -7.72 8.47
C ILE A 241 5.36 -8.48 8.14
N THR A 242 6.43 -7.72 7.92
CA THR A 242 7.78 -8.23 7.81
C THR A 242 8.47 -8.29 9.18
N ARG A 243 9.65 -8.92 9.23
CA ARG A 243 10.48 -8.94 10.44
C ARG A 243 10.94 -7.54 10.84
N ALA A 244 11.23 -6.69 9.85
CA ALA A 244 11.59 -5.30 10.09
C ALA A 244 10.42 -4.48 10.64
N ASP A 245 9.22 -4.64 10.07
CA ASP A 245 8.00 -3.98 10.59
C ASP A 245 7.77 -4.37 12.06
N PHE A 246 7.90 -5.66 12.38
CA PHE A 246 7.70 -6.10 13.76
C PHE A 246 8.78 -5.58 14.71
N ALA A 247 10.04 -5.50 14.27
CA ALA A 247 11.10 -4.91 15.07
C ALA A 247 10.77 -3.43 15.40
N ALA A 248 10.42 -2.64 14.39
CA ALA A 248 10.00 -1.25 14.58
C ALA A 248 8.75 -1.11 15.46
N LEU A 249 7.75 -2.00 15.32
CA LEU A 249 6.62 -2.03 16.24
C LEU A 249 7.02 -2.28 17.71
N LEU A 250 8.01 -3.14 17.96
CA LEU A 250 8.47 -3.41 19.33
C LEU A 250 9.20 -2.20 19.94
N ILE A 251 9.95 -1.45 19.14
CA ILE A 251 10.70 -0.29 19.60
C ILE A 251 9.79 0.94 19.71
N GLU A 252 9.19 1.37 18.59
CA GLU A 252 8.49 2.64 18.51
C GLU A 252 7.11 2.61 19.19
N GLU A 253 6.33 1.55 18.99
CA GLU A 253 4.94 1.46 19.45
C GLU A 253 4.82 0.76 20.81
N PHE A 254 5.51 -0.37 20.97
CA PHE A 254 5.42 -1.18 22.18
C PHE A 254 6.33 -0.68 23.30
N GLN A 255 7.40 0.06 22.98
CA GLN A 255 8.37 0.60 23.93
C GLN A 255 9.02 -0.51 24.77
N LEU A 256 9.54 -1.52 24.06
CA LEU A 256 10.02 -2.77 24.67
C LEU A 256 11.20 -2.53 25.62
N ALA A 257 12.13 -1.63 25.28
CA ALA A 257 13.30 -1.33 26.10
C ALA A 257 12.89 -0.84 27.50
N GLU A 258 11.90 0.06 27.59
CA GLU A 258 11.36 0.58 28.84
C GLU A 258 10.60 -0.48 29.63
N LEU A 259 9.96 -1.45 28.95
CA LEU A 259 9.28 -2.56 29.61
C LEU A 259 10.29 -3.54 30.23
N TYR A 260 11.35 -3.91 29.52
CA TYR A 260 12.41 -4.74 30.07
C TYR A 260 13.11 -4.06 31.25
N ALA A 261 13.43 -2.78 31.14
CA ALA A 261 14.03 -2.03 32.24
C ALA A 261 13.14 -1.98 33.51
N ARG A 262 11.81 -1.89 33.34
CA ARG A 262 10.85 -1.91 34.46
C ARG A 262 10.69 -3.29 35.08
N GLY A 263 10.58 -4.34 34.26
CA GLY A 263 10.49 -5.72 34.75
C GLY A 263 11.67 -6.12 35.63
N ILE A 264 12.88 -5.64 35.28
CA ILE A 264 14.08 -5.84 36.08
C ILE A 264 14.00 -5.10 37.44
N LYS A 265 13.55 -3.84 37.46
CA LYS A 265 13.52 -3.02 38.69
C LYS A 265 12.55 -3.53 39.75
N ASN A 266 11.41 -4.10 39.37
CA ASN A 266 10.40 -4.59 40.33
C ASN A 266 10.84 -5.84 41.13
N ASN A 267 11.99 -6.45 40.81
CA ASN A 267 12.50 -7.64 41.49
C ASN A 267 13.82 -7.40 42.25
N VAL A 268 14.40 -6.20 42.24
CA VAL A 268 15.65 -5.93 42.98
C VAL A 268 15.35 -5.59 44.44
N SER A 269 15.03 -6.62 45.22
CA SER A 269 15.55 -6.77 46.58
C SER A 269 16.64 -7.85 46.52
N GLY A 270 17.87 -7.46 46.17
CA GLY A 270 19.06 -8.28 46.44
C GLY A 270 19.77 -8.96 45.27
N TYR A 271 19.53 -8.59 44.01
CA TYR A 271 20.45 -8.97 42.92
C TYR A 271 20.54 -7.90 41.83
N THR A 272 21.71 -7.25 41.75
CA THR A 272 22.03 -6.29 40.69
C THR A 272 22.60 -7.09 39.51
N SER A 273 21.79 -7.32 38.47
CA SER A 273 22.36 -7.67 37.16
C SER A 273 23.28 -6.51 36.76
N PRO A 274 24.50 -6.75 36.21
CA PRO A 274 25.33 -5.68 35.74
C PRO A 274 24.61 -4.93 34.61
N THR A 275 23.92 -3.84 34.96
CA THR A 275 23.69 -2.74 34.05
C THR A 275 25.07 -2.24 33.71
N LYS A 276 25.68 -2.81 32.65
CA LYS A 276 26.73 -2.11 31.95
C LYS A 276 26.12 -0.78 31.56
N ASN A 277 26.63 0.27 32.18
CA ASN A 277 26.56 1.61 31.63
C ASN A 277 26.82 1.47 30.13
N PHE A 278 25.88 1.88 29.30
CA PHE A 278 26.04 1.99 27.85
C PHE A 278 27.05 3.12 27.59
N ALA A 279 28.31 2.85 27.94
CA ALA A 279 29.45 3.66 27.59
C ALA A 279 29.76 3.31 26.13
N SER A 280 29.43 4.24 25.24
CA SER A 280 29.87 4.29 23.86
C SER A 280 31.40 4.14 23.82
N GLY A 281 31.87 2.97 23.42
CA GLY A 281 33.28 2.71 23.25
C GLY A 281 33.53 1.33 22.67
N THR A 282 34.06 1.31 21.45
CA THR A 282 34.73 0.24 20.69
C THR A 282 33.91 -0.48 19.61
N LYS A 283 34.33 -0.24 18.35
CA LYS A 283 33.96 -0.86 17.06
C LYS A 283 32.48 -1.21 16.92
N GLU A 284 31.76 -0.48 16.05
CA GLU A 284 30.42 -0.86 15.58
C GLU A 284 30.36 -2.35 15.28
N GLN A 285 29.80 -3.13 16.20
CA GLN A 285 29.66 -4.56 16.03
C GLN A 285 28.52 -4.75 15.04
N ILE A 286 28.84 -5.13 13.81
CA ILE A 286 27.82 -5.48 12.82
C ILE A 286 26.98 -6.63 13.39
N LEU A 287 25.74 -6.29 13.80
CA LEU A 287 24.76 -7.21 14.37
C LEU A 287 24.04 -7.99 13.25
N ALA A 288 23.78 -7.33 12.12
CA ALA A 288 23.29 -7.95 10.89
C ALA A 288 23.88 -7.24 9.65
N ALA A 289 24.21 -8.02 8.61
CA ALA A 289 24.92 -7.54 7.42
C ALA A 289 23.97 -7.08 6.29
N ASP A 290 22.76 -7.62 6.24
CA ASP A 290 21.75 -7.38 5.19
C ASP A 290 20.82 -6.19 5.48
N ILE A 291 21.11 -5.41 6.53
CA ILE A 291 20.28 -4.26 6.94
C ILE A 291 20.97 -2.91 6.69
N ALA A 292 22.16 -2.90 6.08
CA ALA A 292 23.00 -1.70 5.99
C ALA A 292 22.30 -0.50 5.35
N ASN A 293 21.47 -0.75 4.33
CA ASN A 293 20.70 0.27 3.60
C ASN A 293 19.19 0.19 3.91
N HIS A 294 18.79 -0.58 4.93
CA HIS A 294 17.38 -0.74 5.27
C HIS A 294 16.87 0.47 6.06
N PRO A 295 15.70 1.05 5.74
CA PRO A 295 15.18 2.24 6.44
C PRO A 295 14.99 2.03 7.95
N LEU A 296 14.63 0.82 8.37
CA LEU A 296 14.42 0.43 9.78
C LEU A 296 15.68 -0.16 10.43
N LYS A 297 16.89 0.16 9.94
CA LYS A 297 18.15 -0.38 10.46
C LYS A 297 18.28 -0.18 11.97
N ALA A 298 18.01 1.02 12.46
CA ALA A 298 18.16 1.37 13.88
C ALA A 298 17.24 0.51 14.77
N ASP A 299 15.96 0.38 14.40
CA ASP A 299 15.01 -0.44 15.14
C ASP A 299 15.41 -1.92 15.18
N ILE A 300 15.92 -2.43 14.05
CA ILE A 300 16.42 -3.81 13.96
C ILE A 300 17.63 -4.00 14.88
N GLU A 301 18.58 -3.07 14.87
CA GLU A 301 19.76 -3.13 15.75
C GLU A 301 19.37 -3.08 17.22
N ASP A 302 18.40 -2.24 17.60
CA ASP A 302 17.90 -2.15 18.97
C ASP A 302 17.22 -3.46 19.41
N VAL A 303 16.36 -4.05 18.58
CA VAL A 303 15.72 -5.34 18.90
C VAL A 303 16.74 -6.48 19.01
N LEU A 304 17.77 -6.49 18.15
CA LEU A 304 18.86 -7.46 18.22
C LEU A 304 19.62 -7.34 19.55
N GLN A 305 19.84 -6.12 20.05
CA GLN A 305 20.45 -5.89 21.36
C GLN A 305 19.55 -6.33 22.53
N LEU A 306 18.22 -6.14 22.40
CA LEU A 306 17.24 -6.62 23.38
C LEU A 306 17.10 -8.17 23.37
N GLY A 307 17.59 -8.83 22.33
CA GLY A 307 17.71 -10.28 22.24
C GLY A 307 16.37 -11.02 22.24
N VAL A 308 15.36 -10.50 21.53
CA VAL A 308 14.02 -11.13 21.44
C VAL A 308 14.09 -12.44 20.65
N ARG A 309 13.61 -13.54 21.25
CA ARG A 309 13.61 -14.85 20.60
C ARG A 309 12.75 -14.84 19.34
N GLY A 310 13.30 -15.30 18.23
CA GLY A 310 12.69 -15.27 16.90
C GLY A 310 13.08 -14.07 16.05
N LEU A 311 13.68 -13.03 16.64
CA LEU A 311 14.20 -11.84 15.93
C LEU A 311 15.73 -11.79 15.93
N GLU A 312 16.40 -12.93 16.13
CA GLU A 312 17.85 -13.02 15.99
C GLU A 312 18.28 -13.00 14.51
N ALA A 313 19.50 -12.52 14.27
CA ALA A 313 20.18 -12.81 13.01
C ALA A 313 20.62 -14.28 12.98
N ASN A 314 20.66 -14.86 11.78
CA ASN A 314 21.14 -16.23 11.61
C ASN A 314 22.67 -16.35 11.88
N PRO A 315 23.26 -17.55 11.87
CA PRO A 315 24.70 -17.73 12.08
C PRO A 315 25.59 -16.97 11.09
N GLN A 316 25.07 -16.60 9.91
CA GLN A 316 25.74 -15.78 8.90
C GLN A 316 25.53 -14.27 9.10
N LYS A 317 24.92 -13.86 10.22
CA LYS A 317 24.54 -12.48 10.54
C LYS A 317 23.57 -11.86 9.54
N LEU A 318 22.63 -12.64 9.03
CA LEU A 318 21.54 -12.16 8.19
C LEU A 318 20.25 -12.10 9.00
N PHE A 319 19.57 -10.96 8.95
CA PHE A 319 18.32 -10.71 9.68
C PHE A 319 17.07 -11.01 8.83
N PHE A 320 17.16 -10.92 7.50
CA PHE A 320 16.06 -11.05 6.54
C PHE A 320 14.91 -10.06 6.80
N PRO A 321 15.16 -8.74 6.70
CA PRO A 321 14.21 -7.71 7.12
C PRO A 321 12.84 -7.82 6.43
N ASP A 322 12.81 -8.08 5.12
CA ASP A 322 11.59 -8.11 4.31
C ASP A 322 10.82 -9.44 4.39
N ARG A 323 11.34 -10.44 5.13
CA ARG A 323 10.68 -11.75 5.24
C ARG A 323 9.38 -11.59 6.05
N PRO A 324 8.23 -12.09 5.54
CA PRO A 324 6.98 -12.10 6.30
C PRO A 324 7.10 -12.91 7.59
N VAL A 325 6.45 -12.45 8.65
CA VAL A 325 6.40 -13.15 9.94
C VAL A 325 5.21 -14.09 9.96
N THR A 326 5.48 -15.38 10.20
CA THR A 326 4.42 -16.39 10.39
C THR A 326 3.81 -16.27 11.80
N ARG A 327 2.57 -16.74 11.96
CA ARG A 327 1.89 -16.77 13.26
C ARG A 327 2.60 -17.62 14.31
N ALA A 328 3.26 -18.70 13.90
CA ALA A 328 4.10 -19.51 14.78
C ALA A 328 5.30 -18.73 15.33
N GLU A 329 6.03 -18.03 14.46
CA GLU A 329 7.16 -17.18 14.85
C GLU A 329 6.72 -16.02 15.73
N TYR A 330 5.62 -15.36 15.35
CA TYR A 330 5.02 -14.28 16.11
C TYR A 330 4.67 -14.70 17.54
N ALA A 331 4.09 -15.90 17.71
CA ALA A 331 3.79 -16.45 19.03
C ALA A 331 5.05 -16.64 19.89
N LEU A 332 6.14 -17.15 19.31
CA LEU A 332 7.39 -17.34 20.04
C LEU A 332 7.99 -16.03 20.53
N MET A 333 7.92 -14.98 19.72
CA MET A 333 8.41 -13.65 20.05
C MET A 333 7.59 -13.03 21.18
N LEU A 334 6.26 -13.07 21.09
CA LEU A 334 5.39 -12.53 22.14
C LEU A 334 5.51 -13.29 23.47
N GLU A 335 5.68 -14.62 23.42
CA GLU A 335 5.91 -15.42 24.63
C GLU A 335 7.25 -15.07 25.29
N ASP A 336 8.32 -14.90 24.50
CA ASP A 336 9.62 -14.50 25.03
C ASP A 336 9.55 -13.14 25.74
N ILE A 337 8.88 -12.17 25.12
CA ILE A 337 8.61 -10.86 25.74
C ILE A 337 7.83 -11.03 27.04
N LEU A 338 6.75 -11.83 27.03
CA LEU A 338 5.93 -12.10 28.21
C LEU A 338 6.76 -12.69 29.35
N ILE A 339 7.56 -13.72 29.08
CA ILE A 339 8.46 -14.37 30.05
C ILE A 339 9.46 -13.37 30.61
N LYS A 340 10.11 -12.57 29.76
CA LYS A 340 11.12 -11.60 30.17
C LYS A 340 10.55 -10.45 30.99
N VAL A 341 9.37 -9.95 30.65
CA VAL A 341 8.74 -8.86 31.44
C VAL A 341 8.20 -9.39 32.76
N MET A 342 7.57 -10.58 32.77
CA MET A 342 7.02 -11.18 33.98
C MET A 342 8.06 -11.85 34.89
N GLN A 343 9.25 -12.16 34.34
CA GLN A 343 10.29 -12.95 35.02
C GLN A 343 9.78 -14.34 35.47
N ASP A 344 8.86 -14.93 34.70
CA ASP A 344 8.25 -16.23 35.01
C ASP A 344 8.66 -17.29 33.97
N GLN A 345 9.69 -18.06 34.31
CA GLN A 345 10.20 -19.15 33.47
C GLN A 345 9.25 -20.35 33.39
N THR A 346 8.27 -20.46 34.29
CA THR A 346 7.31 -21.58 34.25
C THR A 346 6.43 -21.51 33.01
N LEU A 347 6.23 -20.31 32.44
CA LEU A 347 5.47 -20.12 31.21
C LEU A 347 6.08 -20.86 30.02
N ALA A 348 7.42 -20.98 29.95
CA ALA A 348 8.12 -21.62 28.84
C ALA A 348 7.83 -23.13 28.69
N THR A 349 7.27 -23.75 29.73
CA THR A 349 6.98 -25.20 29.77
C THR A 349 5.55 -25.53 30.19
N ARG A 350 4.72 -24.51 30.43
CA ARG A 350 3.40 -24.61 31.06
C ARG A 350 2.47 -25.65 30.43
N PHE A 351 2.51 -25.80 29.11
CA PHE A 351 1.60 -26.65 28.35
C PHE A 351 2.29 -27.86 27.72
N ILE A 352 3.56 -28.10 28.01
CA ILE A 352 4.29 -29.27 27.48
C ILE A 352 3.62 -30.56 27.95
N GLY A 353 3.35 -31.47 27.02
CA GLY A 353 2.70 -32.76 27.29
C GLY A 353 1.16 -32.72 27.23
N GLU A 354 0.54 -31.53 27.12
CA GLU A 354 -0.90 -31.44 26.88
C GLU A 354 -1.28 -31.78 25.43
N LYS A 355 -2.48 -32.33 25.24
CA LYS A 355 -3.05 -32.51 23.91
C LYS A 355 -3.34 -31.15 23.27
N SER A 356 -2.96 -31.00 22.01
CA SER A 356 -3.27 -29.79 21.24
C SER A 356 -4.79 -29.59 21.10
N PRO A 357 -5.30 -28.37 21.36
CA PRO A 357 -6.69 -28.02 21.12
C PRO A 357 -6.94 -27.68 19.64
N TRP A 358 -5.91 -27.62 18.81
CA TRP A 358 -6.03 -27.26 17.39
C TRP A 358 -5.80 -28.44 16.47
N SER A 359 -6.58 -28.50 15.39
CA SER A 359 -6.50 -29.57 14.39
C SER A 359 -5.23 -29.52 13.55
N ASP A 360 -4.61 -28.35 13.44
CA ASP A 360 -3.48 -28.06 12.57
C ASP A 360 -2.14 -27.85 13.31
N VAL A 361 -2.12 -28.07 14.63
CA VAL A 361 -0.91 -27.94 15.46
C VAL A 361 -0.65 -29.22 16.22
N ARG A 362 0.55 -29.78 16.06
CA ARG A 362 1.02 -30.90 16.87
C ARG A 362 1.48 -30.39 18.25
N ALA A 363 1.23 -31.18 19.29
CA ALA A 363 1.62 -30.83 20.67
C ALA A 363 3.14 -30.79 20.89
N ASP A 364 3.93 -31.38 19.99
CA ASP A 364 5.40 -31.37 20.01
C ASP A 364 6.01 -30.31 19.07
N ALA A 365 5.20 -29.47 18.43
CA ALA A 365 5.69 -28.39 17.60
C ALA A 365 6.47 -27.37 18.43
N TYR A 366 7.56 -26.82 17.89
CA TYR A 366 8.46 -25.92 18.61
C TYR A 366 7.79 -24.64 19.14
N TYR A 367 6.70 -24.20 18.50
CA TYR A 367 5.90 -23.04 18.89
C TYR A 367 4.65 -23.38 19.72
N TYR A 368 4.36 -24.67 19.95
CA TYR A 368 3.11 -25.12 20.56
C TYR A 368 2.86 -24.46 21.93
N ASN A 369 3.86 -24.48 22.80
CA ASN A 369 3.75 -23.89 24.14
C ASN A 369 3.45 -22.38 24.06
N ALA A 370 4.16 -21.66 23.21
CA ALA A 370 3.94 -20.23 22.97
C ALA A 370 2.52 -19.93 22.47
N ALA A 371 2.07 -20.69 21.48
CA ALA A 371 0.71 -20.58 20.95
C ALA A 371 -0.33 -20.82 22.06
N ARG A 372 -0.17 -21.87 22.89
CA ARG A 372 -1.07 -22.18 24.01
C ARG A 372 -1.07 -21.09 25.08
N THR A 373 0.10 -20.59 25.45
CA THR A 373 0.26 -19.51 26.42
C THR A 373 -0.46 -18.25 25.97
N LEU A 374 -0.26 -17.80 24.74
CA LEU A 374 -0.84 -16.54 24.28
C LEU A 374 -2.34 -16.65 23.98
N THR A 375 -2.80 -17.77 23.45
CA THR A 375 -4.23 -17.97 23.16
C THR A 375 -5.06 -18.17 24.43
N SER A 376 -4.55 -18.90 25.42
CA SER A 376 -5.24 -19.06 26.72
C SER A 376 -5.37 -17.75 27.50
N ARG A 377 -4.48 -16.78 27.26
CA ARG A 377 -4.52 -15.43 27.82
C ARG A 377 -5.26 -14.41 26.94
N ASN A 378 -5.87 -14.84 25.83
CA ASN A 378 -6.51 -13.95 24.84
C ASN A 378 -5.57 -12.86 24.25
N ILE A 379 -4.26 -13.11 24.26
CA ILE A 379 -3.27 -12.19 23.67
C ILE A 379 -3.22 -12.39 22.15
N LEU A 380 -3.15 -13.64 21.70
CA LEU A 380 -3.14 -13.98 20.27
C LEU A 380 -4.42 -14.74 19.92
N SER A 381 -5.18 -14.23 18.94
CA SER A 381 -6.36 -14.92 18.41
C SER A 381 -5.96 -16.04 17.47
N VAL A 382 -6.70 -17.15 17.47
CA VAL A 382 -6.55 -18.28 16.52
C VAL A 382 -7.08 -17.89 15.13
N ARG A 383 -6.60 -18.56 14.07
CA ARG A 383 -7.05 -18.31 12.70
C ARG A 383 -8.54 -18.57 12.53
N ASN A 384 -9.00 -19.74 12.98
CA ASN A 384 -10.40 -20.12 12.83
C ASN A 384 -10.90 -20.82 14.09
N ARG A 385 -11.70 -20.09 14.88
CA ARG A 385 -12.29 -20.62 16.11
C ARG A 385 -13.27 -21.77 15.85
N ILE A 386 -14.02 -21.72 14.76
CA ILE A 386 -15.06 -22.71 14.43
C ILE A 386 -14.41 -24.05 14.04
N ARG A 387 -13.34 -24.00 13.25
CA ARG A 387 -12.59 -25.18 12.81
C ARG A 387 -11.54 -25.66 13.82
N GLY A 388 -11.25 -24.86 14.84
CA GLY A 388 -10.18 -25.15 15.79
C GLY A 388 -8.80 -25.08 15.14
N GLU A 389 -8.55 -24.09 14.28
CA GLU A 389 -7.29 -23.94 13.55
C GLU A 389 -6.49 -22.75 14.10
N PHE A 390 -5.22 -22.98 14.42
CA PHE A 390 -4.29 -21.93 14.84
C PHE A 390 -3.70 -21.18 13.64
N GLY A 391 -3.44 -21.87 12.53
CA GLY A 391 -2.81 -21.33 11.32
C GLY A 391 -1.33 -20.99 11.52
N PRO A 392 -0.44 -21.94 11.81
CA PRO A 392 0.94 -21.65 12.18
C PRO A 392 1.77 -21.00 11.06
N GLU A 393 1.57 -21.44 9.81
CA GLU A 393 2.32 -20.97 8.63
C GLU A 393 1.73 -19.69 8.02
N ASP A 394 0.54 -19.27 8.45
CA ASP A 394 -0.09 -18.08 7.89
C ASP A 394 0.67 -16.83 8.38
N SER A 395 0.85 -15.85 7.48
CA SER A 395 1.39 -14.54 7.84
C SER A 395 0.47 -13.83 8.83
N ILE A 396 1.05 -13.02 9.72
CA ILE A 396 0.27 -12.13 10.60
C ILE A 396 0.02 -10.78 9.91
N SER A 397 -1.24 -10.35 9.89
CA SER A 397 -1.60 -9.00 9.41
C SER A 397 -1.16 -7.93 10.41
N GLY A 398 -0.90 -6.71 9.94
CA GLY A 398 -0.45 -5.65 10.84
C GLY A 398 -1.52 -5.22 11.85
N ALA A 399 -2.79 -5.26 11.47
CA ALA A 399 -3.89 -5.02 12.39
C ALA A 399 -3.95 -6.06 13.52
N ASP A 400 -3.76 -7.35 13.19
CA ASP A 400 -3.77 -8.43 14.20
C ASP A 400 -2.51 -8.40 15.08
N ALA A 401 -1.36 -8.02 14.51
CA ALA A 401 -0.12 -7.85 15.27
C ALA A 401 -0.24 -6.73 16.30
N LEU A 402 -0.72 -5.55 15.90
CA LEU A 402 -0.92 -4.43 16.83
C LEU A 402 -1.99 -4.74 17.87
N LEU A 403 -3.07 -5.42 17.49
CA LEU A 403 -4.08 -5.86 18.45
C LEU A 403 -3.48 -6.81 19.49
N SER A 404 -2.67 -7.78 19.06
CA SER A 404 -2.01 -8.72 19.97
C SER A 404 -0.99 -8.03 20.89
N LEU A 405 -0.20 -7.09 20.36
CA LEU A 405 0.70 -6.24 21.17
C LEU A 405 -0.06 -5.41 22.20
N ARG A 406 -1.23 -4.88 21.84
CA ARG A 406 -2.09 -4.16 22.79
C ARG A 406 -2.58 -5.07 23.91
N MET A 407 -3.10 -6.26 23.58
CA MET A 407 -3.57 -7.22 24.57
C MET A 407 -2.42 -7.66 25.49
N LEU A 408 -1.22 -7.88 24.94
CA LEU A 408 -0.02 -8.14 25.72
C LEU A 408 0.33 -6.96 26.65
N LYS A 409 0.29 -5.72 26.16
CA LYS A 409 0.56 -4.52 26.98
C LYS A 409 -0.43 -4.40 28.14
N ASP A 410 -1.69 -4.72 27.91
CA ASP A 410 -2.73 -4.66 28.94
C ASP A 410 -2.57 -5.79 29.97
N GLU A 411 -2.22 -7.01 29.55
CA GLU A 411 -1.82 -8.11 30.45
C GLU A 411 -0.66 -7.69 31.35
N LEU A 412 0.41 -7.14 30.75
CA LEU A 412 1.61 -6.73 31.48
C LEU A 412 1.35 -5.59 32.48
N LYS A 413 0.44 -4.64 32.17
CA LYS A 413 0.02 -3.60 33.12
C LYS A 413 -0.68 -4.18 34.35
N GLY A 414 -1.44 -5.26 34.18
CA GLY A 414 -2.11 -5.95 35.27
C GLY A 414 -1.09 -6.42 36.33
N TYR A 415 0.01 -7.02 35.87
CA TYR A 415 1.08 -7.52 36.74
C TYR A 415 1.87 -6.42 37.46
N VAL A 416 2.14 -5.28 36.80
CA VAL A 416 2.84 -4.16 37.43
C VAL A 416 2.01 -3.53 38.57
N ARG A 417 0.68 -3.54 38.47
CA ARG A 417 -0.21 -2.98 39.52
C ARG A 417 -0.43 -3.89 40.72
N THR A 418 -0.29 -5.20 40.58
CA THR A 418 -0.48 -6.16 41.68
C THR A 418 0.79 -6.42 42.49
N SER A 419 1.94 -5.90 42.03
CA SER A 419 3.27 -6.16 42.60
C SER A 419 3.86 -4.96 43.36
N GLY A 420 3.12 -3.85 43.47
CA GLY A 420 3.42 -2.70 44.32
C GLY A 420 2.25 -2.42 45.24
#